data_AF-A0A349CYI8-F1
#
_entry.id   AF-A0A349CYI8-F1
#
_cell.length_a   1.000
_cell.length_b   1.000
_cell.length_c   1.000
_cell.angle_alpha   90.00
_cell.angle_beta   90.00
_cell.angle_gamma   90.00
#
_symmetry.space_group_name_H-M   'P 1'
#
loop_
_entity.id
_entity.type
_entity.pdbx_description
1 polymer ?
#
loop_
_entity_poly.entity_id
_entity_poly.type
_entity_poly.pdbx_seq_one_letter_code
_entity_poly.pdbx_strand_id
1 'polypeptide(L)'
;KVTEHAIRSLVDRHAPLVAILWGRDAATVRPLLGDTPVVASAHPSPLSASRGFFGSRPFSRTNELLREAGADPIDWRLAERA
;
A
#
# COMPACT_ATOMS: atom_id res chain seq x y z
N LYS A 1 0.08 19.33 -0.62
CA LYS A 1 -1.07 19.98 0.07
C LYS A 1 -2.40 19.26 -0.21
N VAL A 2 -2.77 18.97 -1.46
CA VAL A 2 -4.00 18.17 -1.76
C VAL A 2 -3.84 16.68 -1.43
N THR A 3 -2.77 16.03 -1.89
CA THR A 3 -2.57 14.57 -1.67
C THR A 3 -2.44 14.22 -0.19
N GLU A 4 -1.74 15.04 0.60
CA GLU A 4 -1.66 14.87 2.05
C GLU A 4 -3.04 14.97 2.71
N HIS A 5 -3.86 15.93 2.31
CA HIS A 5 -5.22 16.05 2.82
C HIS A 5 -6.04 14.81 2.48
N ALA A 6 -5.96 14.31 1.24
CA ALA A 6 -6.63 13.08 0.83
C ALA A 6 -6.18 11.86 1.67
N ILE A 7 -4.88 11.74 1.99
CA ILE A 7 -4.38 10.67 2.86
C ILE A 7 -5.00 10.78 4.25
N ARG A 8 -4.98 11.97 4.86
CA ARG A 8 -5.59 12.19 6.19
C ARG A 8 -7.08 11.85 6.18
N SER A 9 -7.83 12.30 5.17
CA SER A 9 -9.26 11.98 5.02
C SER A 9 -9.53 10.48 4.85
N LEU A 10 -8.63 9.72 4.21
CA LEU A 10 -8.77 8.27 4.10
C LEU A 10 -8.55 7.57 5.44
N VAL A 11 -7.56 8.03 6.22
CA VAL A 11 -7.28 7.53 7.58
C VAL A 11 -8.47 7.82 8.50
N ASP A 12 -9.02 9.03 8.43
CA ASP A 12 -10.14 9.48 9.28
C ASP A 12 -11.49 8.81 8.93
N ARG A 13 -11.58 8.08 7.82
CA ARG A 13 -12.82 7.41 7.39
C ARG A 13 -13.20 6.21 8.27
N HIS A 14 -12.27 5.67 9.06
CA HIS A 14 -12.49 4.48 9.91
C HIS A 14 -13.07 3.28 9.15
N ALA A 15 -12.56 3.03 7.94
CA ALA A 15 -12.88 1.85 7.14
C ALA A 15 -11.61 1.05 6.86
N PRO A 16 -11.69 -0.26 6.54
CA PRO A 16 -10.52 -1.07 6.23
C PRO A 16 -9.61 -0.38 5.21
N LEU A 17 -8.34 -0.21 5.59
CA LEU A 17 -7.34 0.53 4.85
C LEU A 17 -5.98 -0.12 5.05
N VAL A 18 -5.26 -0.33 3.96
CA VAL A 18 -3.87 -0.77 3.96
C VAL A 18 -3.08 0.14 3.02
N ALA A 19 -1.96 0.67 3.48
CA ALA A 19 -1.11 1.53 2.67
C ALA A 19 0.07 0.72 2.08
N ILE A 20 0.30 0.84 0.78
CA ILE A 20 1.47 0.27 0.11
C ILE A 20 2.45 1.39 -0.20
N LEU A 21 3.64 1.36 0.41
CA LEU A 21 4.66 2.40 0.27
C LEU A 21 5.91 1.86 -0.44
N TRP A 22 6.06 2.23 -1.71
CA TRP A 22 7.19 1.80 -2.54
C TRP A 22 8.23 2.89 -2.73
N GLY A 23 9.43 2.67 -2.17
CA GLY A 23 10.54 3.61 -2.27
C GLY A 23 10.50 4.74 -1.24
N ARG A 24 11.54 5.59 -1.31
CA ARG A 24 11.81 6.61 -0.27
C ARG A 24 10.75 7.70 -0.24
N ASP A 25 10.33 8.22 -1.39
CA ASP A 25 9.30 9.26 -1.47
C ASP A 25 7.98 8.79 -0.86
N ALA A 26 7.50 7.60 -1.23
CA ALA A 26 6.30 7.03 -0.64
C ALA A 26 6.46 6.80 0.87
N ALA A 27 7.64 6.37 1.33
CA ALA A 27 7.89 6.20 2.77
C ALA A 27 7.76 7.52 3.57
N THR A 28 7.92 8.69 2.94
CA THR A 28 7.79 9.99 3.63
C THR A 28 6.38 10.28 4.13
N VAL A 29 5.34 9.65 3.55
CA VAL A 29 3.95 9.86 3.99
C VAL A 29 3.58 9.03 5.23
N ARG A 30 4.47 8.16 5.70
CA ARG A 30 4.19 7.26 6.83
C ARG A 30 3.70 7.96 8.12
N PRO A 31 4.21 9.15 8.51
CA PRO A 31 3.68 9.87 9.66
C PRO A 31 2.21 10.30 9.53
N LEU A 32 1.68 10.35 8.31
CA LEU A 32 0.28 10.72 8.02
C LEU A 32 -0.69 9.54 8.19
N LEU A 33 -0.18 8.31 8.29
CA LEU A 33 -0.97 7.10 8.24
C LEU A 33 -1.48 6.64 9.62
N GLY A 34 -0.96 7.19 10.72
CA GLY A 34 -1.30 6.76 12.07
C GLY A 34 -1.06 5.26 12.25
N ASP A 35 -2.09 4.56 12.74
CA ASP A 35 -2.06 3.10 12.97
C ASP A 35 -2.44 2.27 11.72
N THR A 36 -2.66 2.91 10.57
CA THR A 36 -3.00 2.20 9.33
C THR A 36 -1.91 1.18 8.98
N PRO A 37 -2.25 -0.09 8.74
CA PRO A 37 -1.28 -1.11 8.34
C PRO A 37 -0.51 -0.72 7.06
N VAL A 38 0.80 -0.96 7.07
CA VAL A 38 1.70 -0.57 5.97
C VAL A 38 2.46 -1.78 5.41
N VAL A 39 2.42 -1.93 4.08
CA VAL A 39 3.35 -2.79 3.33
C VAL A 39 4.36 -1.91 2.61
N ALA A 40 5.61 -1.89 3.10
CA ALA A 40 6.68 -1.11 2.51
C ALA A 40 7.75 -1.99 1.85
N SER A 41 8.32 -1.50 0.74
CA SER A 41 9.45 -2.14 0.05
C SER A 41 10.25 -1.12 -0.78
N ALA A 42 11.32 -1.58 -1.44
CA ALA A 42 11.96 -0.79 -2.50
C ALA A 42 10.95 -0.49 -3.62
N HIS A 43 11.24 0.56 -4.41
CA HIS A 43 10.41 0.93 -5.55
C HIS A 43 10.53 -0.11 -6.68
N PRO A 44 9.44 -0.44 -7.42
CA PRO A 44 9.44 -1.42 -8.51
C PRO A 44 10.28 -1.02 -9.74
N SER A 45 10.76 0.23 -9.81
CA SER A 45 11.65 0.68 -10.90
C SER A 45 12.87 -0.25 -11.03
N PRO A 46 13.32 -0.56 -12.26
CA PRO A 46 14.50 -1.39 -12.50
C PRO A 46 15.75 -0.97 -11.70
N LEU A 47 15.89 0.33 -11.41
CA LEU A 47 17.03 0.89 -10.66
C LEU A 47 17.12 0.39 -9.21
N SER A 48 15.99 -0.01 -8.62
CA SER A 48 15.86 -0.37 -7.20
C SER A 48 15.16 -1.70 -6.93
N ALA A 49 14.52 -2.32 -7.93
CA ALA A 49 13.66 -3.48 -7.71
C ALA A 49 14.42 -4.69 -7.12
N SER A 50 15.64 -4.93 -7.60
CA SER A 50 16.53 -5.99 -7.07
C SER A 50 16.97 -5.76 -5.63
N ARG A 51 16.87 -4.52 -5.11
CA ARG A 51 17.29 -4.15 -3.75
C ARG A 51 16.20 -4.38 -2.70
N GLY A 52 15.10 -5.04 -3.07
CA GLY A 52 14.08 -5.45 -2.10
C GLY A 52 12.63 -5.24 -2.54
N PHE A 53 12.34 -4.99 -3.82
CA PHE A 53 10.96 -5.11 -4.33
C PHE A 53 10.63 -6.56 -4.64
N PHE A 54 11.49 -7.25 -5.40
CA PHE A 54 11.33 -8.68 -5.65
C PHE A 54 11.43 -9.47 -4.34
N GLY A 55 10.50 -10.40 -4.13
CA GLY A 55 10.37 -11.15 -2.87
C GLY A 55 9.62 -10.42 -1.74
N SER A 56 9.29 -9.12 -1.88
CA SER A 56 8.58 -8.37 -0.83
C SER A 56 7.10 -8.74 -0.67
N ARG A 57 6.54 -9.45 -1.67
CA ARG A 57 5.16 -9.98 -1.72
C ARG A 57 4.10 -8.93 -1.34
N PRO A 58 4.09 -7.74 -1.96
CA PRO A 58 3.26 -6.63 -1.49
C PRO A 58 1.77 -6.96 -1.60
N PHE A 59 1.35 -7.59 -2.71
CA PHE A 59 -0.05 -7.91 -2.99
C PHE A 59 -0.64 -8.94 -2.03
N SER A 60 0.05 -10.05 -1.75
CA SER A 60 -0.47 -11.07 -0.83
C SER A 60 -0.51 -10.57 0.60
N ARG A 61 0.53 -9.84 1.04
CA ARG A 61 0.56 -9.22 2.37
C ARG A 61 -0.52 -8.16 2.55
N THR A 62 -0.84 -7.40 1.49
CA THR A 62 -1.99 -6.47 1.53
C THR A 62 -3.30 -7.22 1.73
N ASN A 63 -3.51 -8.34 1.03
CA ASN A 63 -4.72 -9.14 1.20
C ASN A 63 -4.80 -9.80 2.59
N GLU A 64 -3.68 -10.19 3.19
CA GLU A 64 -3.62 -10.68 4.58
C GLU A 64 -4.08 -9.59 5.55
N LEU A 65 -3.52 -8.37 5.45
CA LEU A 65 -3.90 -7.24 6.30
C LEU A 65 -5.35 -6.79 6.10
N LEU A 66 -5.87 -6.84 4.88
CA LEU A 66 -7.28 -6.55 4.60
C LEU A 66 -8.20 -7.57 5.28
N ARG A 67 -7.84 -8.85 5.24
CA ARG A 67 -8.59 -9.91 5.93
C ARG A 67 -8.59 -9.73 7.44
N GLU A 68 -7.44 -9.39 8.02
CA GLU A 68 -7.32 -9.07 9.44
C GLU A 68 -8.20 -7.87 9.84
N ALA A 69 -8.36 -6.90 8.94
CA ALA A 69 -9.26 -5.76 9.09
C ALA A 69 -10.73 -6.07 8.75
N GLY A 70 -11.09 -7.31 8.44
CA GLY A 70 -12.46 -7.73 8.12
C GLY A 70 -12.94 -7.37 6.71
N ALA A 71 -12.02 -7.06 5.79
CA ALA A 71 -12.32 -6.77 4.38
C ALA A 71 -12.02 -7.95 3.45
N ASP A 72 -12.72 -7.98 2.32
CA ASP A 72 -12.44 -8.93 1.26
C ASP A 72 -11.06 -8.66 0.62
N PRO A 73 -10.34 -9.71 0.21
CA PRO A 73 -9.08 -9.56 -0.50
C PRO A 73 -9.29 -8.95 -1.88
N ILE A 74 -8.29 -8.23 -2.36
CA ILE A 74 -8.28 -7.69 -3.72
C ILE A 74 -7.89 -8.79 -4.71
N ASP A 75 -8.65 -8.92 -5.80
CA ASP A 75 -8.19 -9.64 -6.99
C ASP A 75 -7.29 -8.72 -7.82
N TRP A 76 -5.99 -9.04 -7.82
CA TRP A 76 -4.97 -8.23 -8.47
C TRP A 76 -4.82 -8.52 -9.96
N ARG A 77 -5.58 -9.48 -10.50
CA ARG A 77 -5.59 -9.76 -11.93
C ARG A 77 -6.28 -8.60 -12.65
N LEU A 78 -5.64 -8.09 -13.70
CA LEU A 78 -6.26 -7.09 -14.55
C LEU A 78 -7.33 -7.77 -15.40
N ALA A 79 -8.48 -7.10 -15.57
CA ALA A 79 -9.45 -7.53 -16.55
C ALA A 79 -8.82 -7.54 -17.94
N GLU A 80 -9.07 -8.59 -18.71
CA GLU A 80 -8.72 -8.59 -20.13
C GLU A 80 -9.48 -7.45 -20.80
N ARG A 81 -8.77 -6.62 -21.58
CA ARG A 81 -9.43 -5.59 -22.37
C ARG A 81 -10.14 -6.30 -23.52
N ALA A 82 -11.46 -6.15 -23.60
CA ALA A 82 -12.23 -6.52 -24.79
C ALA A 82 -11.78 -5.71 -26.00
#